data_AF-A0A7G6E6U0-F1
#
_entry.id   AF-A0A7G6E6U0-F1
#
_cell.length_a   1.000
_cell.length_b   1.000
_cell.length_c   1.000
_cell.angle_alpha   90.00
_cell.angle_beta   90.00
_cell.angle_gamma   90.00
#
_symmetry.space_group_name_H-M   'P 1'
#
loop_
_entity.id
_entity.type
_entity.pdbx_description
1 polymer ?
#
loop_
_entity_poly.entity_id
_entity_poly.type
_entity_poly.pdbx_seq_one_letter_code
_entity_poly.pdbx_strand_id
1 'polypeptide(L)'
;MDIKYGYIAGTGQFFFQLSAIDVFDRSIVGYHVGLSATAKDACRVLINALKKRNLTPGVKMPVIRTDNGPQFIAKLFKETCDKWNIDHERIPVKTPNMNAYIESFHSILEDECYSRHEFDSFMEVYRTISEYIDYYNNRRRHSGIKYMAPNEFYKAFTKGQFTGSVQPLIA
;
A
#
# COMPACT_ATOMS: atom_id res chain seq x y z
N MET A 1 -2.43 5.26 1.48
CA MET A 1 -2.82 4.57 0.23
C MET A 1 -2.60 5.52 -0.90
N ASP A 2 -2.11 5.03 -2.02
CA ASP A 2 -1.74 5.88 -3.15
C ASP A 2 -1.78 5.09 -4.46
N ILE A 3 -1.81 5.80 -5.59
CA ILE A 3 -1.80 5.22 -6.93
C ILE A 3 -0.51 5.57 -7.65
N LYS A 4 0.12 4.54 -8.22
CA LYS A 4 1.15 4.66 -9.25
C LYS A 4 0.63 4.09 -10.56
N TYR A 5 1.16 4.55 -11.69
CA TYR A 5 0.87 3.96 -13.00
C TYR A 5 2.16 3.49 -13.67
N GLY A 6 2.02 2.59 -14.64
CA GLY A 6 3.10 2.13 -15.50
C GLY A 6 2.58 1.87 -16.92
N TYR A 7 3.46 1.52 -17.84
CA TYR A 7 3.14 1.37 -19.27
C TYR A 7 3.33 -0.07 -19.74
N ILE A 8 2.47 -0.51 -20.65
CA ILE A 8 2.52 -1.82 -21.31
C ILE A 8 2.90 -1.56 -22.77
N ALA A 9 4.15 -1.86 -23.13
CA ALA A 9 4.67 -1.64 -24.47
C ALA A 9 3.93 -2.47 -25.51
N GLY A 10 3.67 -3.75 -25.23
CA GLY A 10 3.02 -4.65 -26.19
C GLY A 10 1.57 -4.31 -26.54
N THR A 11 0.86 -3.56 -25.69
CA THR A 11 -0.53 -3.12 -25.96
C THR A 11 -0.68 -1.61 -26.15
N GLY A 12 0.37 -0.83 -25.85
CA GLY A 12 0.34 0.63 -25.91
C GLY A 12 -0.52 1.31 -24.83
N GLN A 13 -0.81 0.61 -23.71
CA GLN A 13 -1.73 1.08 -22.67
C GLN A 13 -1.04 1.33 -21.34
N PHE A 14 -1.63 2.19 -20.51
CA PHE A 14 -1.24 2.32 -19.12
C PHE A 14 -1.97 1.30 -18.24
N PHE A 15 -1.29 0.91 -17.16
CA PHE A 15 -1.91 0.22 -16.04
C PHE A 15 -1.75 1.05 -14.76
N PHE A 16 -2.61 0.79 -13.79
CA PHE A 16 -2.64 1.46 -12.50
C PHE A 16 -2.40 0.45 -11.39
N GLN A 17 -1.54 0.81 -10.45
CA GLN A 17 -1.32 0.10 -9.20
C GLN A 17 -1.74 1.00 -8.03
N LEU A 18 -2.81 0.61 -7.34
CA LEU A 18 -3.20 1.22 -6.06
C LEU A 18 -2.62 0.37 -4.93
N SER A 19 -1.92 1.00 -3.98
CA SER A 19 -1.24 0.31 -2.88
C SER A 19 -1.69 0.83 -1.51
N ALA A 20 -1.81 -0.07 -0.54
CA ALA A 20 -2.01 0.23 0.87
C ALA A 20 -0.82 -0.30 1.67
N ILE A 21 0.01 0.64 2.16
CA ILE A 21 1.15 0.33 3.01
C ILE A 21 0.76 0.50 4.48
N ASP A 22 1.18 -0.44 5.31
CA ASP A 22 1.20 -0.26 6.76
C ASP A 22 2.52 0.40 7.15
N VAL A 23 2.43 1.60 7.73
CA VAL A 23 3.60 2.39 8.10
C VAL A 23 4.42 1.68 9.19
N PHE A 24 3.78 0.94 10.10
CA PHE A 24 4.47 0.34 11.24
C PHE A 24 5.51 -0.70 10.81
N ASP A 25 5.12 -1.63 9.94
CA ASP A 25 5.98 -2.75 9.50
C ASP A 25 6.41 -2.67 8.03
N ARG A 26 6.04 -1.60 7.32
CA ARG A 26 6.35 -1.35 5.91
C ARG A 26 5.66 -2.28 4.92
N SER A 27 4.79 -3.19 5.36
CA SER A 27 4.18 -4.18 4.46
C SER A 27 3.12 -3.56 3.55
N ILE A 28 3.00 -4.09 2.34
CA ILE A 28 1.85 -3.85 1.47
C ILE A 28 0.73 -4.80 1.91
N VAL A 29 -0.23 -4.23 2.63
CA VAL A 29 -1.35 -4.96 3.24
C VAL A 29 -2.53 -5.13 2.29
N GLY A 30 -2.58 -4.33 1.22
CA GLY A 30 -3.53 -4.51 0.13
C GLY A 30 -3.05 -3.78 -1.11
N TYR A 31 -3.41 -4.28 -2.29
CA TYR A 31 -3.13 -3.60 -3.54
C TYR A 31 -4.15 -4.00 -4.62
N HIS A 32 -4.20 -3.20 -5.66
CA HIS A 32 -4.96 -3.45 -6.88
C HIS A 32 -4.08 -3.14 -8.08
N VAL A 33 -4.12 -4.00 -9.10
CA VAL A 33 -3.53 -3.77 -10.41
C VAL A 33 -4.65 -3.87 -11.44
N GLY A 34 -4.78 -2.88 -12.31
CA GLY A 34 -5.85 -2.81 -13.30
C GLY A 34 -5.53 -1.85 -14.44
N LEU A 35 -6.28 -1.94 -15.54
CA LEU A 35 -6.26 -0.95 -16.63
C LEU A 35 -7.01 0.35 -16.27
N SER A 36 -7.67 0.35 -15.11
CA SER A 36 -8.25 1.52 -14.45
C SER A 36 -8.13 1.34 -12.95
N ALA A 37 -8.26 2.43 -12.19
CA ALA A 37 -8.32 2.39 -10.73
C ALA A 37 -9.45 3.29 -10.25
N THR A 38 -10.55 2.68 -9.82
CA THR A 38 -11.77 3.41 -9.43
C THR A 38 -11.90 3.56 -7.92
N ALA A 39 -12.85 4.37 -7.46
CA ALA A 39 -13.21 4.44 -6.05
C ALA A 39 -13.65 3.07 -5.48
N LYS A 40 -14.28 2.22 -6.30
CA LYS A 40 -14.66 0.86 -5.91
C LYS A 40 -13.43 -0.01 -5.65
N ASP A 41 -12.39 0.13 -6.47
CA ASP A 41 -11.12 -0.57 -6.27
C ASP A 41 -10.40 -0.09 -5.02
N ALA A 42 -10.37 1.22 -4.78
CA ALA A 42 -9.83 1.79 -3.56
C ALA A 42 -10.54 1.25 -2.30
N CYS A 43 -11.88 1.20 -2.30
CA CYS A 43 -12.67 0.63 -1.21
C CYS A 43 -12.34 -0.86 -0.99
N ARG A 44 -12.24 -1.64 -2.08
CA ARG A 44 -11.89 -3.06 -2.02
C ARG A 44 -10.50 -3.26 -1.41
N VAL A 45 -9.51 -2.47 -1.82
CA VAL A 45 -8.16 -2.56 -1.27
C VAL A 45 -8.14 -2.20 0.22
N LEU A 46 -8.82 -1.12 0.61
CA LEU A 46 -8.92 -0.72 2.01
C LEU A 46 -9.52 -1.83 2.88
N ILE A 47 -10.67 -2.38 2.48
CA ILE A 47 -11.35 -3.44 3.23
C ILE A 47 -10.48 -4.70 3.32
N ASN A 48 -9.82 -5.08 2.23
CA ASN A 48 -8.93 -6.25 2.22
C ASN A 48 -7.71 -6.04 3.12
N ALA A 49 -7.13 -4.83 3.14
CA ALA A 49 -6.03 -4.47 4.01
C ALA A 49 -6.42 -4.56 5.50
N LEU A 50 -7.59 -4.03 5.87
CA LEU A 50 -8.11 -4.11 7.24
C LEU A 50 -8.35 -5.57 7.66
N LYS A 51 -8.97 -6.36 6.79
CA LYS A 51 -9.19 -7.80 7.03
C LYS A 51 -7.89 -8.57 7.18
N LYS A 52 -6.85 -8.28 6.38
CA LYS A 52 -5.52 -8.88 6.50
C LYS A 52 -4.87 -8.59 7.87
N ARG A 53 -5.27 -7.49 8.51
CA ARG A 53 -4.87 -7.11 9.87
C ARG A 53 -5.83 -7.58 10.96
N ASN A 54 -6.83 -8.39 10.63
CA ASN A 54 -7.90 -8.81 11.55
C ASN A 54 -8.63 -7.63 12.22
N LEU A 55 -8.74 -6.50 11.52
CA LEU A 55 -9.47 -5.33 11.99
C LEU A 55 -10.93 -5.44 11.53
N THR A 56 -11.84 -5.33 12.48
CA THR A 56 -13.30 -5.36 12.26
C THR A 56 -13.95 -4.12 12.89
N PRO A 57 -15.11 -3.65 12.38
CA PRO A 57 -15.82 -2.54 13.01
C PRO A 57 -16.01 -2.75 14.52
N GLY A 58 -15.79 -1.69 15.30
CA GLY A 58 -15.89 -1.71 16.77
C GLY A 58 -14.55 -1.74 17.51
N VAL A 59 -13.43 -1.97 16.82
CA VAL A 59 -12.08 -1.73 17.37
C VAL A 59 -11.56 -0.34 16.98
N LYS A 60 -10.49 0.12 17.63
CA LYS A 60 -9.80 1.35 17.21
C LYS A 60 -9.21 1.16 15.82
N MET A 61 -9.75 1.88 14.85
CA MET A 61 -9.27 1.85 13.46
C MET A 61 -7.99 2.68 13.27
N PRO A 62 -7.14 2.30 12.32
CA PRO A 62 -6.03 3.16 11.90
C PRO A 62 -6.55 4.38 11.14
N VAL A 63 -5.74 5.44 11.15
CA VAL A 63 -5.93 6.57 10.22
C VAL A 63 -5.53 6.12 8.83
N ILE A 64 -6.37 6.42 7.84
CA ILE A 64 -6.04 6.20 6.43
C ILE A 64 -5.66 7.53 5.81
N ARG A 65 -4.44 7.59 5.27
CA ARG A 65 -3.96 8.75 4.52
C ARG A 65 -3.96 8.51 3.03
N THR A 66 -4.43 9.49 2.28
CA THR A 66 -4.42 9.46 0.82
C THR A 66 -4.10 10.83 0.24
N ASP A 67 -3.68 10.86 -1.01
CA ASP A 67 -3.66 12.09 -1.80
C ASP A 67 -5.11 12.55 -2.12
N ASN A 68 -5.21 13.58 -2.96
CA ASN A 68 -6.48 14.12 -3.45
C ASN A 68 -6.93 13.46 -4.77
N GLY A 69 -6.50 12.24 -5.05
CA GLY A 69 -6.93 11.49 -6.22
C GLY A 69 -8.45 11.29 -6.26
N PRO A 70 -9.07 11.25 -7.44
CA PRO A 70 -10.53 11.19 -7.59
C PRO A 70 -11.15 9.97 -6.90
N GLN A 71 -10.44 8.84 -6.87
CA GLN A 71 -10.84 7.62 -6.17
C GLN A 71 -11.03 7.81 -4.66
N PHE A 72 -10.27 8.73 -4.04
CA PHE A 72 -10.29 8.96 -2.59
C PHE A 72 -11.21 10.13 -2.21
N ILE A 73 -11.44 11.08 -3.11
CA ILE A 73 -12.43 12.16 -2.91
C ILE A 73 -13.86 11.66 -3.16
N ALA A 74 -14.02 10.60 -3.96
CA ALA A 74 -15.33 10.05 -4.29
C ALA A 74 -16.18 9.75 -3.04
N LYS A 75 -17.47 10.09 -3.13
CA LYS A 75 -18.47 9.84 -2.07
C LYS A 75 -18.44 8.40 -1.58
N LEU A 76 -18.29 7.43 -2.50
CA LEU A 76 -18.21 6.01 -2.17
C LEU A 76 -17.06 5.67 -1.21
N PHE A 77 -15.88 6.28 -1.40
CA PHE A 77 -14.72 6.04 -0.53
C PHE A 77 -14.94 6.63 0.85
N LYS A 78 -15.47 7.86 0.91
CA LYS A 78 -15.86 8.51 2.17
C LYS A 78 -16.88 7.66 2.93
N GLU A 79 -17.98 7.25 2.30
CA GLU A 79 -19.01 6.41 2.93
C GLU A 79 -18.46 5.06 3.42
N THR A 80 -17.47 4.51 2.71
CA THR A 80 -16.78 3.29 3.15
C THR A 80 -15.96 3.53 4.41
N CYS A 81 -15.24 4.66 4.49
CA CYS A 81 -14.50 5.04 5.70
C CYS A 81 -15.45 5.27 6.88
N ASP A 82 -16.52 6.04 6.68
CA ASP A 82 -17.54 6.34 7.69
C ASP A 82 -18.17 5.04 8.23
N LYS A 83 -18.54 4.10 7.35
CA LYS A 83 -19.11 2.80 7.73
C LYS A 83 -18.19 1.96 8.61
N TRP A 84 -16.88 2.06 8.39
CA TRP A 84 -15.88 1.34 9.17
C TRP A 84 -15.35 2.14 10.36
N ASN A 85 -15.85 3.37 10.58
CA ASN A 85 -15.37 4.31 11.58
C ASN A 85 -13.86 4.58 11.44
N ILE A 86 -13.42 4.79 10.20
CA ILE A 86 -12.04 5.09 9.83
C ILE A 86 -11.89 6.59 9.70
N ASP A 87 -10.85 7.14 10.34
CA ASP A 87 -10.44 8.52 10.11
C ASP A 87 -9.68 8.62 8.78
N HIS A 88 -10.25 9.35 7.82
CA HIS A 88 -9.67 9.56 6.50
C HIS A 88 -9.04 10.95 6.43
N GLU A 89 -7.72 10.99 6.50
CA GLU A 89 -6.93 12.20 6.35
C GLU A 89 -6.45 12.35 4.90
N ARG A 90 -6.88 13.42 4.24
CA ARG A 90 -6.35 13.81 2.92
C ARG A 90 -5.12 14.66 3.10
N ILE A 91 -4.07 14.36 2.35
CA ILE A 91 -2.79 15.07 2.42
C ILE A 91 -3.00 16.53 1.98
N PRO A 92 -2.66 17.53 2.83
CA PRO A 92 -2.70 18.92 2.44
C PRO A 92 -1.65 19.21 1.35
N VAL A 93 -1.98 20.13 0.46
CA VAL A 93 -1.08 20.61 -0.59
C VAL A 93 0.25 21.05 0.03
N LYS A 94 1.39 20.64 -0.54
CA LYS A 94 2.76 20.93 -0.08
C LYS A 94 3.18 20.26 1.25
N THR A 95 2.66 19.07 1.56
CA THR A 95 3.06 18.30 2.76
C THR A 95 3.73 16.96 2.40
N PRO A 96 4.96 16.97 1.82
CA PRO A 96 5.59 15.76 1.26
C PRO A 96 5.82 14.64 2.29
N ASN A 97 6.03 15.01 3.56
CA ASN A 97 6.31 14.03 4.63
C ASN A 97 5.11 13.12 4.94
N MET A 98 3.88 13.54 4.65
CA MET A 98 2.68 12.78 5.00
C MET A 98 2.47 11.53 4.12
N ASN A 99 3.12 11.47 2.94
CA ASN A 99 3.08 10.30 2.05
C ASN A 99 4.41 9.56 1.93
N ALA A 100 5.44 9.97 2.66
CA ALA A 100 6.83 9.54 2.40
C ALA A 100 7.02 8.01 2.34
N TYR A 101 6.25 7.24 3.10
CA TYR A 101 6.38 5.79 3.15
C TYR A 101 5.87 5.08 1.90
N ILE A 102 4.73 5.51 1.36
CA ILE A 102 4.21 4.91 0.13
C ILE A 102 4.97 5.42 -1.10
N GLU A 103 5.44 6.67 -1.08
CA GLU A 103 6.34 7.20 -2.12
C GLU A 103 7.69 6.47 -2.14
N SER A 104 8.24 6.16 -0.97
CA SER A 104 9.46 5.35 -0.86
C SER A 104 9.23 3.95 -1.42
N PHE A 105 8.09 3.32 -1.11
CA PHE A 105 7.70 2.05 -1.72
C PHE A 105 7.57 2.16 -3.25
N HIS A 106 6.92 3.20 -3.76
CA HIS A 106 6.74 3.43 -5.19
C HIS A 106 8.05 3.65 -5.94
N SER A 107 9.02 4.31 -5.31
CA SER A 107 10.38 4.48 -5.86
C SER A 107 11.11 3.14 -5.92
N ILE A 108 11.05 2.36 -4.82
CA ILE A 108 11.63 1.02 -4.74
C ILE A 108 11.01 0.07 -5.79
N LEU A 109 9.69 0.12 -5.96
CA LEU A 109 8.97 -0.66 -6.97
C LEU A 109 9.38 -0.27 -8.39
N GLU A 110 9.59 1.02 -8.65
CA GLU A 110 10.08 1.49 -9.95
C GLU A 110 11.48 0.92 -10.25
N ASP A 111 12.41 1.07 -9.32
CA ASP A 111 13.83 0.72 -9.50
C ASP A 111 14.07 -0.80 -9.53
N GLU A 112 13.33 -1.56 -8.73
CA GLU A 112 13.53 -3.00 -8.57
C GLU A 112 12.61 -3.84 -9.44
N CYS A 113 11.49 -3.29 -9.92
CA CYS A 113 10.49 -4.02 -10.70
C CYS A 113 10.22 -3.36 -12.05
N TYR A 114 9.61 -2.17 -12.10
CA TYR A 114 9.11 -1.62 -13.38
C TYR A 114 10.22 -1.37 -14.39
N SER A 115 11.31 -0.72 -13.97
CA SER A 115 12.45 -0.39 -14.84
C SER A 115 13.19 -1.62 -15.40
N ARG A 116 12.91 -2.82 -14.87
CA ARG A 116 13.51 -4.08 -15.29
C ARG A 116 12.64 -4.90 -16.23
N HIS A 117 11.45 -4.42 -16.54
CA HIS A 117 10.49 -5.12 -17.38
C HIS A 117 9.95 -4.19 -18.46
N GLU A 118 9.95 -4.68 -19.69
CA GLU A 118 9.14 -4.12 -20.76
C GLU A 118 7.94 -5.04 -20.94
N PHE A 119 6.76 -4.59 -20.48
CA PHE A 119 5.59 -5.47 -20.41
C PHE A 119 4.92 -5.62 -21.78
N ASP A 120 4.63 -6.86 -22.16
CA ASP A 120 3.92 -7.19 -23.40
C ASP A 120 2.41 -7.24 -23.20
N SER A 121 1.94 -7.58 -21.99
CA SER A 121 0.51 -7.74 -21.71
C SER A 121 0.12 -7.39 -20.28
N PHE A 122 -1.17 -7.11 -20.06
CA PHE A 122 -1.69 -6.90 -18.71
C PHE A 122 -1.53 -8.13 -17.80
N MET A 123 -1.60 -9.34 -18.36
CA MET A 123 -1.38 -10.57 -17.59
C MET A 123 0.04 -10.65 -17.04
N GLU A 124 1.02 -10.22 -17.84
CA GLU A 124 2.41 -10.14 -17.42
C GLU A 124 2.62 -9.11 -16.32
N VAL A 125 2.03 -7.91 -16.46
CA VAL A 125 2.02 -6.88 -15.42
C VAL A 125 1.47 -7.45 -14.11
N TYR A 126 0.28 -8.05 -14.16
CA TYR A 126 -0.38 -8.58 -12.98
C TYR A 126 0.46 -9.65 -12.28
N ARG A 127 1.02 -10.59 -13.05
CA ARG A 127 1.90 -11.65 -12.52
C ARG A 127 3.15 -11.06 -11.87
N THR A 128 3.86 -10.20 -12.58
CA THR A 128 5.13 -9.61 -12.14
C THR A 128 4.95 -8.78 -10.87
N ILE A 129 3.92 -7.93 -10.81
CA ILE A 129 3.63 -7.13 -9.62
C ILE A 129 3.21 -8.02 -8.46
N SER A 130 2.40 -9.05 -8.68
CA SER A 130 1.98 -9.98 -7.62
C SER A 130 3.18 -10.70 -7.01
N GLU A 131 4.09 -11.21 -7.84
CA GLU A 131 5.35 -11.84 -7.43
C GLU A 131 6.25 -10.84 -6.69
N TYR A 132 6.33 -9.60 -7.15
CA TYR A 132 7.11 -8.56 -6.51
C TYR A 132 6.56 -8.16 -5.14
N ILE A 133 5.23 -8.03 -4.98
CA ILE A 133 4.62 -7.72 -3.68
C ILE A 133 4.88 -8.86 -2.67
N ASP A 134 4.87 -10.11 -3.12
CA ASP A 134 5.29 -11.24 -2.28
C ASP A 134 6.76 -11.09 -1.86
N TYR A 135 7.66 -10.88 -2.82
CA TYR A 135 9.09 -10.66 -2.55
C TYR A 135 9.31 -9.50 -1.57
N TYR A 136 8.67 -8.35 -1.82
CA TYR A 136 8.76 -7.16 -1.00
C TYR A 136 8.35 -7.45 0.45
N ASN A 137 7.21 -8.13 0.65
CA ASN A 137 6.69 -8.40 1.98
C ASN A 137 7.44 -9.51 2.74
N ASN A 138 7.98 -10.50 2.02
CA ASN A 138 8.51 -11.73 2.63
C ASN A 138 10.04 -11.86 2.58
N ARG A 139 10.73 -11.11 1.74
CA ARG A 139 12.16 -11.31 1.45
C ARG A 139 12.98 -10.01 1.41
N ARG A 140 12.42 -8.91 0.91
CA ARG A 140 13.14 -7.64 0.80
C ARG A 140 13.44 -7.06 2.18
N ARG A 141 14.69 -6.74 2.46
CA ARG A 141 15.11 -6.17 3.75
C ARG A 141 14.97 -4.65 3.76
N HIS A 142 14.54 -4.11 4.89
CA HIS A 142 14.34 -2.66 5.06
C HIS A 142 15.13 -2.13 6.27
N SER A 143 16.00 -1.15 6.05
CA SER A 143 16.80 -0.52 7.11
C SER A 143 15.91 0.08 8.22
N GLY A 144 14.76 0.64 7.86
CA GLY A 144 13.79 1.23 8.80
C GLY A 144 13.09 0.22 9.72
N ILE A 145 13.25 -1.09 9.52
CA ILE A 145 12.70 -2.16 10.36
C ILE A 145 13.76 -3.22 10.68
N LYS A 146 14.92 -2.77 11.20
CA LYS A 146 16.03 -3.63 11.67
C LYS A 146 16.56 -4.60 10.60
N TYR A 147 16.55 -4.18 9.33
CA TYR A 147 16.98 -5.00 8.18
C TYR A 147 16.23 -6.32 8.04
N MET A 148 14.98 -6.39 8.51
CA MET A 148 14.09 -7.53 8.34
C MET A 148 13.17 -7.34 7.12
N ALA A 149 12.60 -8.44 6.62
CA ALA A 149 11.45 -8.34 5.73
C ALA A 149 10.20 -7.87 6.51
N PRO A 150 9.25 -7.16 5.88
CA PRO A 150 8.06 -6.66 6.55
C PRO A 150 7.30 -7.71 7.37
N ASN A 151 7.03 -8.88 6.79
CA ASN A 151 6.32 -9.96 7.48
C ASN A 151 7.16 -10.64 8.56
N GLU A 152 8.48 -10.64 8.42
CA GLU A 152 9.40 -11.15 9.46
C GLU A 152 9.37 -10.20 10.67
N PHE A 153 9.49 -8.90 10.44
CA PHE A 153 9.40 -7.87 11.48
C PHE A 153 8.06 -7.94 12.22
N TYR A 154 6.95 -8.02 11.49
CA TYR A 154 5.62 -8.14 12.10
C TYR A 154 5.48 -9.38 12.99
N LYS A 155 6.00 -10.53 12.53
CA LYS A 155 6.03 -11.78 13.32
C LYS A 155 6.92 -11.66 14.56
N ALA A 156 8.09 -11.04 14.45
CA ALA A 156 8.99 -10.83 15.58
C ALA A 156 8.35 -9.90 16.63
N PHE A 157 7.69 -8.83 16.19
CA PHE A 157 7.00 -7.89 17.08
C PHE A 157 5.83 -8.54 17.81
N THR A 158 4.97 -9.27 17.10
CA THR A 158 3.83 -9.98 17.70
C THR A 158 4.25 -11.09 18.67
N LYS A 159 5.45 -11.65 18.52
CA LYS A 159 6.06 -12.60 19.47
C LYS A 159 6.79 -11.94 20.64
N GLY A 160 6.78 -10.61 20.75
CA GLY A 160 7.47 -9.88 21.81
C GLY A 160 8.99 -9.97 21.75
N GLN A 161 9.57 -10.24 20.57
CA GLN A 161 11.03 -10.41 20.40
C GLN A 161 11.81 -9.09 20.41
N PHE A 162 11.14 -7.97 20.66
CA PHE A 162 11.77 -6.66 20.79
C PHE A 162 11.59 -6.15 22.22
N THR A 163 12.69 -6.10 22.98
CA THR A 163 12.75 -5.49 24.31
C THR A 163 13.07 -4.00 24.19
N GLY A 164 12.19 -3.14 24.70
CA GLY A 164 12.26 -1.68 24.57
C GLY A 164 11.08 -1.13 23.79
N SER A 165 10.59 0.06 24.15
CA SER A 165 9.47 0.72 23.47
C SER A 165 9.79 0.89 21.98
N VAL A 166 9.31 -0.03 21.16
CA VAL A 166 9.07 0.27 19.74
C VAL A 166 7.95 1.29 19.77
N GLN A 167 8.30 2.57 19.87
CA GLN A 167 7.33 3.61 19.54
C GLN A 167 6.82 3.23 18.15
N PRO A 168 5.51 3.01 17.98
CA PRO A 168 4.95 3.01 16.65
C PRO A 168 5.41 4.32 16.05
N LEU A 169 6.21 4.28 14.99
CA LEU A 169 6.38 5.45 14.14
C LEU A 169 5.00 5.68 13.54
N ILE A 170 4.19 6.42 14.28
CA ILE A 170 3.01 7.09 13.77
C ILE A 170 3.58 8.08 12.76
N ALA A 171 3.58 7.67 11.49
CA ALA A 171 3.22 8.63 10.48
C ALA A 171 1.73 8.74 10.58
#